data_AF-A0ABD0R7K4-F1
#
_entry.id   AF-A0ABD0R7K4-F1
#
_cell.length_a   1.000
_cell.length_b   1.000
_cell.length_c   1.000
_cell.angle_alpha   90.00
_cell.angle_beta   90.00
_cell.angle_gamma   90.00
#
_symmetry.space_group_name_H-M   'P 1'
#
loop_
_entity.id
_entity.type
_entity.pdbx_description
1 polymer ?
#
loop_
_entity_poly.entity_id
_entity_poly.type
_entity_poly.pdbx_seq_one_letter_code
_entity_poly.pdbx_strand_id
1 'polypeptide(L)' 'PTGKKFRSKPQLSRYLGNSVDLGCFDFRTGKMMPSKIQKNKHRLRSDNLSLSK' A
#
# COMPACT_ATOMS: atom_id res chain seq x y z
N PRO A 1 -3.73 -16.80 11.90
CA PRO A 1 -5.02 -16.63 12.62
C PRO A 1 -6.15 -17.59 12.17
N THR A 2 -6.37 -17.83 10.87
CA THR A 2 -7.41 -18.77 10.36
C THR A 2 -6.86 -19.85 9.41
N GLY A 3 -5.53 -19.89 9.21
CA GLY A 3 -4.88 -20.81 8.25
C GLY A 3 -4.99 -20.41 6.77
N LYS A 4 -5.71 -19.33 6.44
CA LYS A 4 -5.81 -18.84 5.06
C LYS A 4 -4.45 -18.34 4.55
N LYS A 5 -4.00 -18.90 3.42
CA LYS A 5 -2.70 -18.57 2.80
C LYS A 5 -2.87 -17.57 1.66
N PHE A 6 -2.04 -16.54 1.64
CA PHE A 6 -1.94 -15.55 0.57
C PHE A 6 -0.57 -15.64 -0.07
N ARG A 7 -0.51 -15.54 -1.40
CA ARG A 7 0.77 -15.65 -2.15
C ARG A 7 1.27 -14.35 -2.75
N SER A 8 0.52 -13.25 -2.59
CA SER A 8 0.95 -11.94 -3.06
C SER A 8 0.43 -10.81 -2.17
N LYS A 9 1.14 -9.67 -2.21
CA LYS A 9 0.75 -8.45 -1.50
C LYS A 9 -0.65 -7.95 -1.90
N PRO A 10 -1.04 -7.90 -3.19
CA PRO A 10 -2.39 -7.47 -3.58
C PRO A 10 -3.49 -8.38 -3.01
N GLN A 11 -3.26 -9.69 -2.95
CA GLN A 11 -4.24 -10.65 -2.43
C GLN A 11 -4.46 -10.46 -0.92
N LEU A 12 -3.37 -10.23 -0.17
CA LEU A 12 -3.41 -9.91 1.26
C LEU A 12 -4.08 -8.56 1.52
N SER A 13 -3.73 -7.53 0.73
CA SER A 13 -4.29 -6.18 0.88
C SER A 13 -5.80 -6.13 0.64
N ARG A 14 -6.32 -6.84 -0.36
CA ARG A 14 -7.77 -6.92 -0.58
C ARG A 14 -8.50 -7.62 0.57
N TYR A 15 -7.87 -8.63 1.16
CA TYR A 15 -8.48 -9.38 2.25
C TYR A 15 -8.56 -8.56 3.55
N LEU A 16 -7.55 -7.75 3.84
CA LEU A 16 -7.55 -6.88 5.02
C LEU A 16 -8.32 -5.57 4.75
N GLY A 17 -8.42 -5.15 3.49
CA GLY A 17 -9.11 -3.91 3.11
C GLY A 17 -8.47 -2.69 3.78
N ASN A 18 -9.31 -1.75 4.18
CA ASN A 18 -8.88 -0.48 4.77
C ASN A 18 -8.56 -0.57 6.27
N SER A 19 -8.60 -1.77 6.87
CA SER A 19 -8.35 -1.93 8.30
C SER A 19 -6.87 -1.81 8.68
N VAL A 20 -5.96 -2.00 7.71
CA VAL A 20 -4.50 -1.94 7.92
C VAL A 20 -3.82 -1.36 6.69
N ASP A 21 -2.85 -0.48 6.90
CA ASP A 21 -2.03 0.06 5.81
C ASP A 21 -0.80 -0.85 5.55
N LEU A 22 -0.78 -1.46 4.36
CA LEU A 22 0.34 -2.26 3.89
C LEU A 22 1.32 -1.47 3.01
N GLY A 23 1.20 -0.14 2.90
CA GLY A 23 2.03 0.70 2.05
C GLY A 23 3.53 0.45 2.23
N CYS A 24 3.95 0.33 3.49
CA CYS A 24 5.35 0.14 3.90
C CYS A 24 5.75 -1.33 4.05
N PHE A 25 4.79 -2.26 3.97
CA PHE A 25 5.01 -3.68 4.19
C PHE A 25 5.64 -4.35 2.96
N ASP A 26 6.68 -5.14 3.16
CA ASP A 26 7.35 -5.89 2.10
C ASP A 26 6.96 -7.38 2.16
N PHE A 27 6.25 -7.86 1.13
CA PHE A 27 5.70 -9.22 1.13
C PHE A 27 6.76 -10.32 1.02
N ARG A 28 7.91 -10.03 0.41
CA ARG A 28 9.00 -11.01 0.26
C ARG A 28 9.71 -11.25 1.57
N THR A 29 9.97 -10.19 2.33
CA THR A 29 10.72 -10.24 3.59
C THR A 29 9.84 -10.34 4.84
N GLY A 30 8.55 -10.02 4.73
CA GLY A 30 7.62 -9.98 5.85
C GLY A 30 7.89 -8.82 6.83
N LYS A 31 8.66 -7.80 6.41
CA LYS A 31 9.06 -6.68 7.27
C LYS A 31 8.39 -5.39 6.85
N MET A 32 8.16 -4.50 7.83
CA MET A 32 7.84 -3.11 7.56
C MET A 32 9.13 -2.40 7.11
N MET A 33 9.06 -1.68 6.00
CA MET A 33 10.16 -0.92 5.41
C MET A 33 9.77 0.56 5.30
N PRO A 34 9.82 1.32 6.41
CA PRO A 34 9.41 2.73 6.44
C PRO A 34 10.24 3.60 5.49
N SER A 35 11.50 3.24 5.24
CA SER A 35 12.39 3.97 4.34
C SER A 35 11.90 3.99 2.88
N LYS A 36 11.02 3.07 2.48
CA LYS A 36 10.40 3.08 1.13
C LYS A 36 9.28 4.12 0.99
N ILE A 37 8.76 4.67 2.10
CA ILE A 37 7.72 5.73 2.12
C ILE A 37 8.26 7.05 1.57
N GLN A 38 9.57 7.30 1.70
CA GLN A 38 10.16 8.61 1.43
C GLN A 38 10.16 9.02 -0.06
N LYS A 39 9.78 8.13 -0.99
CA LYS A 39 9.83 8.41 -2.44
C LYS A 39 8.56 9.05 -3.02
N ASN A 40 7.50 9.29 -2.25
CA ASN A 40 6.26 9.88 -2.79
C ASN A 40 6.07 11.37 -2.55
N LYS A 41 7.02 12.09 -1.93
CA LYS A 41 6.89 13.56 -1.77
C LYS A 41 7.08 14.35 -3.08
N HIS A 42 7.53 13.68 -4.16
CA HIS A 42 7.77 14.31 -5.47
C HIS A 42 7.00 13.65 -6.64
N ARG A 43 5.93 12.89 -6.35
CA ARG A 43 4.93 12.46 -7.36
C ARG A 43 3.58 13.13 -7.12
N LEU A 44 3.60 14.45 -6.89
CA LEU A 44 2.56 15.31 -7.42
C LEU A 44 2.81 15.42 -8.94
N ARG A 45 2.43 14.38 -9.70
CA ARG A 45 2.30 14.49 -11.15
C ARG A 45 0.87 14.12 -11.50
N SER A 46 0.07 15.18 -11.56
CA SER A 46 -1.05 15.36 -12.48
C SER A 46 -2.11 14.26 -12.45
N ASP A 47 -3.12 14.46 -11.61
CA ASP A 47 -4.50 14.14 -12.02
C ASP A 47 -5.31 15.43 -11.99
N ASN A 48 -5.87 15.72 -13.16
CA ASN A 48 -6.70 16.85 -13.49
C ASN A 48 -8.07 16.63 -12.83
N LEU A 49 -8.23 17.00 -11.55
CA LEU A 49 -9.55 17.14 -10.95
C LEU A 49 -9.91 18.61 -10.89
N SER A 50 -10.67 19.01 -11.92
CA SER A 50 -11.53 20.17 -11.94
C SER A 50 -12.13 20.48 -10.57
N LEU A 51 -11.79 21.63 -10.00
CA LEU A 51 -12.76 22.39 -9.23
C LEU A 51 -12.63 23.87 -9.56
N SER A 52 -13.47 24.24 -10.52
CA SER A 52 -13.82 25.59 -10.90
C SER A 52 -14.36 26.37 -9.69
N LYS A 53 -14.03 27.67 -9.67
CA LYS A 53 -14.61 28.78 -8.91
C LYS A 53 -14.03 29.07 -7.53
#